data_AF-A0A9P9BII3-F1
#
_entry.id   AF-A0A9P9BII3-F1
#
_cell.length_a   1.000
_cell.length_b   1.000
_cell.length_c   1.000
_cell.angle_alpha   90.00
_cell.angle_beta   90.00
_cell.angle_gamma   90.00
#
_symmetry.space_group_name_H-M   'P 1'
#
loop_
_entity.id
_entity.type
_entity.pdbx_description
1 polymer ?
#
loop_
_entity_poly.entity_id
_entity_poly.type
_entity_poly.pdbx_seq_one_letter_code
_entity_poly.pdbx_strand_id
1 'polypeptide(L)'
;METKLLPSETSVAPHTTWKLTTDPSVDTNQAPCNISGGLEMVSPIIQLTENGLWVHPIKVVWKFLEEVCDVGANDRCSTHVHLSLPETYSVIQMKRLAQAVIYFEGAVPLILPESRRSNHYARSNWKDNEYFKGDSRDQAMAKLEGCTTIEAVIEMMNPGKHKRYYGWNFTAFKSYGTVEFRRGAGSTNAQQVLQWITLSTTFLRASLRIATSEDFRHYPETVGGLYRFLSSVPRAQDNWKKLFDHKDFDQYQEPQKLGQLRPAEEAAFQRKFRHDSGPSLMLNAIAEYKKAQKKH
;
A
#
# COMPACT_ATOMS: atom_id res chain seq x y z
N MET A 1 41.50 -21.51 22.11
CA MET A 1 40.72 -21.12 20.93
C MET A 1 39.66 -20.15 21.41
N GLU A 2 39.96 -18.85 21.35
CA GLU A 2 39.03 -17.80 21.75
C GLU A 2 37.99 -17.58 20.65
N THR A 3 36.76 -17.96 20.93
CA THR A 3 35.57 -17.51 20.20
C THR A 3 35.39 -16.01 20.43
N LYS A 4 35.82 -15.20 19.46
CA LYS A 4 35.40 -13.79 19.38
C LYS A 4 33.89 -13.74 19.12
N LEU A 5 33.15 -13.36 20.15
CA LEU A 5 31.77 -12.86 20.04
C LEU A 5 31.75 -11.72 19.02
N LEU A 6 30.90 -11.85 18.01
CA LEU A 6 30.58 -10.77 17.07
C LEU A 6 30.11 -9.54 17.87
N PRO A 7 30.51 -8.31 17.47
CA PRO A 7 30.11 -7.12 18.20
C PRO A 7 28.58 -7.01 18.25
N SER A 8 28.08 -6.70 19.44
CA SER A 8 26.70 -6.29 19.71
C SER A 8 26.21 -5.31 18.66
N GLU A 9 24.99 -5.54 18.18
CA GLU A 9 24.20 -4.70 17.28
C GLU A 9 24.61 -3.22 17.36
N THR A 10 25.48 -2.80 16.44
CA THR A 10 25.67 -1.38 16.15
C THR A 10 24.29 -0.84 15.78
N SER A 11 23.83 0.20 16.46
CA SER A 11 22.53 0.85 16.19
C SER A 11 22.55 1.46 14.79
N VAL A 12 22.27 0.62 13.80
CA VAL A 12 22.06 1.04 12.42
C VAL A 12 20.88 2.02 12.42
N ALA A 13 21.08 3.19 11.83
CA ALA A 13 20.04 4.20 11.73
C ALA A 13 18.76 3.56 11.14
N PRO A 14 17.59 3.80 11.75
CA PRO A 14 16.36 3.14 11.36
C PRO A 14 16.06 3.35 9.85
N HIS A 15 15.71 2.27 9.15
CA HIS A 15 15.42 2.23 7.70
C HIS A 15 16.56 2.58 6.73
N THR A 16 17.81 2.32 7.11
CA THR A 16 18.91 2.31 6.15
C THR A 16 19.17 0.93 5.54
N THR A 17 18.52 -0.12 6.05
CA THR A 17 18.73 -1.51 5.64
C THR A 17 17.44 -2.23 5.27
N TRP A 18 17.57 -3.25 4.41
CA TRP A 18 16.54 -4.24 4.14
C TRP A 18 16.40 -5.17 5.34
N LYS A 19 15.17 -5.61 5.63
CA LYS A 19 14.88 -6.52 6.74
C LYS A 19 13.94 -7.63 6.29
N LEU A 20 14.17 -8.85 6.79
CA LEU A 20 13.22 -9.95 6.70
C LEU A 20 12.57 -10.16 8.06
N THR A 21 11.24 -10.22 8.08
CA THR A 21 10.44 -10.51 9.27
C THR A 21 9.45 -11.63 8.99
N THR A 22 8.88 -12.24 10.02
CA THR A 22 7.82 -13.23 9.87
C THR A 22 6.46 -12.55 9.66
N ASP A 23 5.64 -13.11 8.77
CA ASP A 23 4.25 -12.73 8.56
C ASP A 23 3.32 -13.92 8.91
N PRO A 24 2.57 -13.84 10.02
CA PRO A 24 1.71 -14.94 10.48
C PRO A 24 0.42 -15.10 9.65
N SER A 25 0.13 -14.20 8.70
CA SER A 25 -0.99 -14.34 7.77
C SER A 25 -0.65 -15.18 6.54
N VAL A 26 0.62 -15.37 6.24
CA VAL A 26 1.09 -16.19 5.13
C VAL A 26 1.33 -17.61 5.62
N ASP A 27 0.52 -18.53 5.11
CA ASP A 27 0.63 -19.95 5.42
C ASP A 27 1.73 -20.60 4.57
N THR A 28 2.54 -21.42 5.22
CA THR A 28 3.72 -22.10 4.66
C THR A 28 3.61 -23.61 4.73
N ASN A 29 2.39 -24.15 4.86
CA ASN A 29 2.12 -25.60 4.87
C ASN A 29 2.68 -26.39 3.64
N GLN A 30 3.27 -25.71 2.65
CA GLN A 30 3.93 -26.28 1.47
C GLN A 30 5.34 -25.72 1.22
N ALA A 31 5.93 -24.95 2.14
CA ALA A 31 7.27 -24.39 1.94
C ALA A 31 8.34 -25.48 2.13
N PRO A 32 9.28 -25.66 1.18
CA PRO A 32 10.34 -26.67 1.27
C PRO A 32 11.43 -26.33 2.30
N CYS A 33 11.35 -25.18 2.98
CA CYS A 33 12.34 -24.72 3.94
C CYS A 33 11.89 -24.94 5.39
N ASN A 34 12.86 -25.20 6.29
CA ASN A 34 12.64 -25.36 7.74
C ASN A 34 12.23 -24.06 8.45
N ILE A 35 11.79 -23.03 7.73
CA ILE A 35 11.31 -21.77 8.29
C ILE A 35 9.80 -21.92 8.49
N SER A 36 9.38 -21.95 9.75
CA SER A 36 7.95 -21.94 10.09
C SER A 36 7.39 -20.53 9.94
N GLY A 37 6.50 -20.33 8.96
CA GLY A 37 5.78 -19.08 8.72
C GLY A 37 6.27 -18.31 7.50
N GLY A 38 5.36 -17.54 6.88
CA GLY A 38 5.74 -16.73 5.72
C GLY A 38 6.66 -15.57 6.09
N LEU A 39 7.36 -15.04 5.10
CA LEU A 39 8.32 -13.96 5.25
C LEU A 39 7.79 -12.66 4.64
N GLU A 40 8.03 -11.55 5.32
CA GLU A 40 7.83 -10.20 4.80
C GLU A 40 9.19 -9.52 4.67
N MET A 41 9.48 -9.03 3.46
CA MET A 41 10.66 -8.20 3.20
C MET A 41 10.28 -6.72 3.29
N VAL A 42 11.01 -5.99 4.13
CA VAL A 42 10.80 -4.57 4.39
C VAL A 42 11.99 -3.78 3.84
N SER A 43 11.71 -2.78 3.00
CA SER A 43 12.75 -1.93 2.42
C SER A 43 13.25 -0.85 3.40
N PRO A 44 14.45 -0.30 3.16
CA PRO A 44 14.78 1.04 3.66
C PRO A 44 13.82 2.09 3.11
N ILE A 45 13.90 3.33 3.63
CA ILE A 45 13.20 4.46 3.01
C ILE A 45 13.89 4.77 1.68
N ILE A 46 13.13 4.68 0.58
CA ILE A 46 13.62 4.95 -0.77
C ILE A 46 13.11 6.33 -1.20
N GLN A 47 14.03 7.24 -1.51
CA GLN A 47 13.70 8.54 -2.07
C GLN A 47 13.54 8.43 -3.58
N LEU A 48 12.36 8.79 -4.10
CA LEU A 48 12.09 8.73 -5.53
C LEU A 48 12.69 9.97 -6.23
N THR A 49 13.84 9.78 -6.85
CA THR A 49 14.54 10.81 -7.63
C THR A 49 14.15 10.78 -9.12
N GLU A 50 14.13 11.94 -9.78
CA GLU A 50 13.77 12.03 -11.21
C GLU A 50 14.75 11.25 -12.12
N ASN A 51 16.02 11.15 -11.72
CA ASN A 51 17.04 10.40 -12.47
C ASN A 51 16.88 8.87 -12.40
N GLY A 52 15.90 8.35 -11.64
CA GLY A 52 15.60 6.93 -11.58
C GLY A 52 16.59 6.07 -10.79
N LEU A 53 17.61 6.66 -10.13
CA LEU A 53 18.62 5.93 -9.36
C LEU A 53 18.02 5.09 -8.22
N TRP A 54 16.86 5.50 -7.71
CA TRP A 54 16.11 4.78 -6.67
C TRP A 54 15.74 3.33 -7.05
N VAL A 55 15.71 3.00 -8.35
CA VAL A 55 15.43 1.65 -8.85
C VAL A 55 16.59 0.70 -8.57
N HIS A 56 17.83 1.20 -8.55
CA HIS A 56 19.03 0.39 -8.40
C HIS A 56 19.05 -0.48 -7.13
N PRO A 57 18.84 0.06 -5.90
CA PRO A 57 18.86 -0.77 -4.68
C PRO A 57 17.79 -1.87 -4.68
N ILE A 58 16.64 -1.66 -5.33
CA ILE A 58 15.60 -2.68 -5.49
C ILE A 58 16.10 -3.81 -6.39
N LYS A 59 16.70 -3.48 -7.54
CA LYS A 59 17.25 -4.50 -8.44
C LYS A 59 18.38 -5.29 -7.80
N VAL A 60 19.23 -4.64 -7.01
CA VAL A 60 20.35 -5.30 -6.31
C VAL A 60 19.85 -6.32 -5.29
N VAL A 61 18.90 -5.96 -4.43
CA VAL A 61 18.39 -6.91 -3.41
C VAL A 61 17.67 -8.09 -4.05
N TRP A 62 16.89 -7.86 -5.11
CA TRP A 62 16.17 -8.93 -5.80
C TRP A 62 17.11 -9.86 -6.55
N LYS A 63 18.13 -9.32 -7.23
CA LYS A 63 19.16 -10.14 -7.84
C LYS A 63 19.86 -11.02 -6.80
N PHE A 64 20.20 -10.47 -5.63
CA PHE A 64 20.78 -11.25 -4.55
C PHE A 64 19.83 -12.36 -4.06
N LEU A 65 18.55 -12.06 -3.84
CA LEU A 65 17.57 -13.06 -3.42
C LEU A 65 17.37 -14.17 -4.46
N GLU A 66 17.31 -13.83 -5.74
CA GLU A 66 17.20 -14.80 -6.84
C GLU A 66 18.45 -15.69 -6.95
N GLU A 67 19.63 -15.19 -6.54
CA GLU A 67 20.87 -15.97 -6.51
C GLU A 67 20.96 -16.92 -5.31
N VAL A 68 20.35 -16.57 -4.17
CA VAL A 68 20.52 -17.32 -2.91
C VAL A 68 19.27 -18.06 -2.43
N CYS A 69 18.10 -17.82 -3.04
CA CYS A 69 16.82 -18.36 -2.60
C CYS A 69 15.94 -18.76 -3.79
N ASP A 70 15.08 -19.76 -3.58
CA ASP A 70 13.89 -19.97 -4.42
C ASP A 70 12.74 -19.11 -3.86
N VAL A 71 12.30 -18.11 -4.63
CA VAL A 71 11.31 -17.12 -4.17
C VAL A 71 9.93 -17.46 -4.70
N GLY A 72 9.04 -17.89 -3.80
CA GLY A 72 7.63 -18.13 -4.09
C GLY A 72 6.68 -17.13 -3.43
N ALA A 73 5.49 -16.97 -3.99
CA ALA A 73 4.38 -16.24 -3.39
C ALA A 73 3.07 -17.00 -3.62
N ASN A 74 2.12 -16.87 -2.69
CA ASN A 74 0.75 -17.37 -2.84
C ASN A 74 -0.27 -16.22 -2.70
N ASP A 75 -1.56 -16.53 -2.79
CA ASP A 75 -2.63 -15.53 -2.73
C ASP A 75 -2.73 -14.77 -1.39
N ARG A 76 -2.05 -15.25 -0.34
CA ARG A 76 -1.94 -14.54 0.95
C ARG A 76 -0.76 -13.56 0.98
N CYS A 77 0.20 -13.68 0.08
CA CYS A 77 1.31 -12.74 -0.04
C CYS A 77 0.81 -11.41 -0.64
N SER A 78 1.42 -10.31 -0.20
CA SER A 78 1.08 -8.97 -0.65
C SER A 78 2.31 -8.06 -0.71
N THR A 79 2.21 -7.02 -1.54
CA THR A 79 3.18 -5.94 -1.58
C THR A 79 2.49 -4.68 -1.06
N HIS A 80 2.99 -4.15 0.04
CA HIS A 80 2.55 -2.88 0.60
C HIS A 80 3.50 -1.76 0.18
N VAL A 81 2.97 -0.58 -0.12
CA VAL A 81 3.79 0.60 -0.43
C VAL A 81 3.38 1.76 0.46
N HIS A 82 4.31 2.21 1.31
CA HIS A 82 4.14 3.39 2.16
C HIS A 82 4.63 4.64 1.43
N LEU A 83 3.76 5.66 1.33
CA LEU A 83 4.01 6.87 0.56
C LEU A 83 4.00 8.10 1.46
N SER A 84 5.06 8.89 1.41
CA SER A 84 5.11 10.23 2.03
C SER A 84 5.57 11.29 1.04
N LEU A 85 5.21 12.53 1.32
CA LEU A 85 5.78 13.71 0.66
C LEU A 85 7.02 14.21 1.43
N PRO A 86 7.96 14.92 0.78
CA PRO A 86 9.17 15.44 1.42
C PRO A 86 8.89 16.27 2.68
N GLU A 87 7.88 17.13 2.64
CA GLU A 87 7.38 17.87 3.80
C GLU A 87 6.35 17.01 4.55
N THR A 88 5.08 17.22 4.23
CA THR A 88 3.93 16.47 4.73
C THR A 88 2.75 16.68 3.78
N TYR A 89 1.69 15.90 3.95
CA TYR A 89 0.43 16.14 3.25
C TYR A 89 -0.26 17.37 3.84
N SER A 90 -0.81 18.23 2.98
CA SER A 90 -1.86 19.18 3.39
C SER A 90 -3.22 18.49 3.49
N VAL A 91 -4.19 19.12 4.14
CA VAL A 91 -5.58 18.62 4.19
C VAL A 91 -6.14 18.42 2.78
N ILE A 92 -5.92 19.39 1.89
CA ILE A 92 -6.40 19.32 0.50
C ILE A 92 -5.78 18.13 -0.22
N GLN A 93 -4.45 17.94 -0.12
CA GLN A 93 -3.77 16.81 -0.75
C GLN A 93 -4.30 15.46 -0.21
N MET A 94 -4.54 15.37 1.10
CA MET A 94 -5.11 14.17 1.71
C MET A 94 -6.54 13.89 1.21
N LYS A 95 -7.38 14.94 1.10
CA LYS A 95 -8.72 14.84 0.51
C LYS A 95 -8.70 14.36 -0.93
N ARG A 96 -7.82 14.92 -1.77
CA ARG A 96 -7.72 14.54 -3.18
C ARG A 96 -7.29 13.09 -3.35
N LEU A 97 -6.32 12.63 -2.54
CA LEU A 97 -5.97 11.20 -2.52
C LEU A 97 -7.17 10.34 -2.09
N ALA A 98 -7.84 10.70 -0.99
CA ALA A 98 -9.00 9.96 -0.50
C ALA A 98 -10.13 9.87 -1.54
N GLN A 99 -10.45 10.99 -2.21
CA GLN A 99 -11.44 11.04 -3.27
C GLN A 99 -11.02 10.21 -4.47
N ALA A 100 -9.75 10.27 -4.91
CA ALA A 100 -9.26 9.43 -5.99
C ALA A 100 -9.40 7.94 -5.67
N VAL A 101 -9.11 7.55 -4.42
CA VAL A 101 -9.29 6.17 -3.93
C VAL A 101 -10.74 5.72 -4.11
N ILE A 102 -11.72 6.52 -3.66
CA ILE A 102 -13.15 6.21 -3.82
C ILE A 102 -13.55 6.23 -5.30
N TYR A 103 -13.04 7.21 -6.07
CA TYR A 103 -13.43 7.44 -7.46
C TYR A 103 -13.07 6.27 -8.37
N PHE A 104 -11.84 5.80 -8.26
CA PHE A 104 -11.31 4.70 -9.05
C PHE A 104 -11.44 3.34 -8.37
N GLU A 105 -12.18 3.22 -7.26
CA GLU A 105 -12.30 1.94 -6.56
C GLU A 105 -12.99 0.87 -7.42
N GLY A 106 -13.79 1.26 -8.41
CA GLY A 106 -14.37 0.32 -9.38
C GLY A 106 -13.46 -0.08 -10.54
N ALA A 107 -12.34 0.62 -10.74
CA ALA A 107 -11.36 0.34 -11.80
C ALA A 107 -10.11 -0.35 -11.26
N VAL A 108 -9.62 0.06 -10.08
CA VAL A 108 -8.37 -0.47 -9.49
C VAL A 108 -8.41 -1.99 -9.31
N PRO A 109 -9.47 -2.64 -8.80
CA PRO A 109 -9.50 -4.09 -8.68
C PRO A 109 -9.33 -4.84 -10.01
N LEU A 110 -9.76 -4.26 -11.13
CA LEU A 110 -9.72 -4.91 -12.45
C LEU A 110 -8.30 -5.07 -12.99
N ILE A 111 -7.38 -4.21 -12.57
CA ILE A 111 -5.94 -4.30 -12.88
C ILE A 111 -5.17 -5.20 -11.90
N LEU A 112 -5.81 -5.68 -10.82
CA LEU A 112 -5.22 -6.63 -9.88
C LEU A 112 -5.48 -8.08 -10.33
N PRO A 113 -4.65 -9.05 -9.89
CA PRO A 113 -5.01 -10.46 -9.93
C PRO A 113 -6.35 -10.72 -9.25
N GLU A 114 -7.12 -11.69 -9.74
CA GLU A 114 -8.48 -11.98 -9.27
C GLU A 114 -8.53 -12.26 -7.76
N SER A 115 -7.56 -13.04 -7.25
CA SER A 115 -7.41 -13.36 -5.82
C SER A 115 -7.20 -12.13 -4.93
N ARG A 116 -6.87 -10.97 -5.50
CA ARG A 116 -6.59 -9.72 -4.78
C ARG A 116 -7.66 -8.64 -4.94
N ARG A 117 -8.73 -8.91 -5.70
CA ARG A 117 -9.85 -7.96 -5.87
C ARG A 117 -10.66 -7.78 -4.58
N SER A 118 -10.79 -8.86 -3.81
CA SER A 118 -11.60 -8.95 -2.61
C SER A 118 -10.78 -9.57 -1.47
N ASN A 119 -10.47 -8.80 -0.42
CA ASN A 119 -9.62 -9.26 0.67
C ASN A 119 -9.90 -8.51 1.98
N HIS A 120 -10.13 -9.24 3.08
CA HIS A 120 -10.37 -8.69 4.41
C HIS A 120 -9.15 -7.96 5.02
N TYR A 121 -7.95 -8.16 4.50
CA TYR A 121 -6.73 -7.43 4.88
C TYR A 121 -6.50 -6.15 4.05
N ALA A 122 -7.35 -5.91 3.04
CA ALA A 122 -7.29 -4.77 2.13
C ALA A 122 -8.71 -4.41 1.65
N ARG A 123 -9.61 -4.15 2.61
CA ARG A 123 -11.04 -3.90 2.41
C ARG A 123 -11.33 -2.65 1.58
N SER A 124 -12.54 -2.56 1.04
CA SER A 124 -12.96 -1.38 0.29
C SER A 124 -13.03 -0.13 1.16
N ASN A 125 -12.35 0.95 0.75
CA ASN A 125 -12.42 2.24 1.45
C ASN A 125 -13.79 2.89 1.31
N TRP A 126 -14.58 2.51 0.30
CA TRP A 126 -15.97 2.94 0.11
C TRP A 126 -16.99 1.96 0.68
N LYS A 127 -17.04 0.71 0.19
CA LYS A 127 -18.18 -0.19 0.43
C LYS A 127 -18.12 -0.96 1.74
N ASP A 128 -16.92 -1.17 2.28
CA ASP A 128 -16.73 -1.77 3.61
C ASP A 128 -16.65 -0.71 4.72
N ASN A 129 -16.79 0.56 4.37
CA ASN A 129 -16.65 1.70 5.25
C ASN A 129 -18.02 2.16 5.78
N GLU A 130 -18.18 2.14 7.10
CA GLU A 130 -19.44 2.46 7.76
C GLU A 130 -19.89 3.92 7.58
N TYR A 131 -18.97 4.86 7.37
CA TYR A 131 -19.31 6.27 7.15
C TYR A 131 -19.91 6.55 5.76
N PHE A 132 -19.67 5.65 4.81
CA PHE A 132 -20.20 5.73 3.45
C PHE A 132 -21.32 4.72 3.18
N LYS A 133 -21.89 4.14 4.23
CA LYS A 133 -22.96 3.13 4.10
C LYS A 133 -24.17 3.74 3.39
N GLY A 134 -24.48 3.21 2.20
CA GLY A 134 -25.62 3.66 1.40
C GLY A 134 -25.33 4.90 0.55
N ASP A 135 -24.15 5.50 0.66
CA ASP A 135 -23.76 6.62 -0.17
C ASP A 135 -23.42 6.15 -1.59
N SER A 136 -23.90 6.91 -2.58
CA SER A 136 -23.28 6.96 -3.91
C SER A 136 -21.84 7.47 -3.81
N ARG A 137 -21.04 7.23 -4.86
CA ARG A 137 -19.67 7.75 -4.92
C ARG A 137 -19.66 9.27 -4.75
N ASP A 138 -20.55 10.00 -5.43
CA ASP A 138 -20.58 11.46 -5.39
C ASP A 138 -20.88 11.96 -3.97
N GLN A 139 -21.79 11.30 -3.25
CA GLN A 139 -22.06 11.60 -1.83
C GLN A 139 -20.84 11.33 -0.95
N ALA A 140 -20.14 10.21 -1.14
CA ALA A 140 -18.92 9.89 -0.40
C ALA A 140 -17.80 10.92 -0.67
N MET A 141 -17.60 11.31 -1.94
CA MET A 141 -16.64 12.35 -2.29
C MET A 141 -17.00 13.73 -1.72
N ALA A 142 -18.29 14.08 -1.68
CA ALA A 142 -18.77 15.33 -1.09
C ALA A 142 -18.54 15.35 0.43
N LYS A 143 -18.75 14.23 1.13
CA LYS A 143 -18.41 14.10 2.56
C LYS A 143 -16.92 14.33 2.81
N LEU A 144 -16.06 13.73 1.98
CA LEU A 144 -14.61 13.95 2.04
C LEU A 144 -14.24 15.42 1.75
N GLU A 145 -14.95 16.08 0.83
CA GLU A 145 -14.69 17.50 0.52
C GLU A 145 -14.89 18.40 1.75
N GLY A 146 -15.89 18.09 2.57
CA GLY A 146 -16.21 18.80 3.80
C GLY A 146 -15.19 18.64 4.93
N CYS A 147 -14.22 17.72 4.83
CA CYS A 147 -13.18 17.59 5.85
C CYS A 147 -12.25 18.81 5.87
N THR A 148 -12.05 19.39 7.06
CA THR A 148 -11.19 20.55 7.27
C THR A 148 -9.85 20.22 7.94
N THR A 149 -9.67 18.97 8.40
CA THR A 149 -8.43 18.49 9.03
C THR A 149 -7.98 17.15 8.42
N ILE A 150 -6.69 16.83 8.55
CA ILE A 150 -6.16 15.53 8.10
C ILE A 150 -6.75 14.40 8.95
N GLU A 151 -6.95 14.65 10.25
CA GLU A 151 -7.53 13.71 11.19
C GLU A 151 -8.94 13.29 10.78
N ALA A 152 -9.77 14.25 10.32
CA ALA A 152 -11.10 13.97 9.83
C ALA A 152 -11.07 13.10 8.56
N VAL A 153 -10.13 13.35 7.63
CA VAL A 153 -9.97 12.50 6.43
C VAL A 153 -9.55 11.09 6.81
N ILE A 154 -8.59 10.95 7.75
CA ILE A 154 -8.11 9.64 8.21
C ILE A 154 -9.24 8.85 8.88
N GLU A 155 -9.99 9.48 9.79
CA GLU A 155 -11.12 8.86 10.47
C GLU A 155 -12.19 8.42 9.45
N MET A 156 -12.51 9.29 8.49
CA MET A 156 -13.50 9.00 7.46
C MET A 156 -13.09 7.86 6.54
N MET A 157 -11.81 7.78 6.12
CA MET A 157 -11.33 6.76 5.18
C MET A 157 -10.99 5.42 5.83
N ASN A 158 -10.74 5.41 7.15
CA ASN A 158 -10.30 4.24 7.89
C ASN A 158 -10.98 4.17 9.27
N PRO A 159 -12.31 3.95 9.34
CA PRO A 159 -13.01 3.86 10.62
C PRO A 159 -12.91 2.49 11.28
N GLY A 160 -13.34 2.47 12.54
CA GLY A 160 -13.56 1.26 13.32
C GLY A 160 -12.30 0.58 13.86
N LYS A 161 -12.51 -0.56 14.52
CA LYS A 161 -11.45 -1.34 15.19
C LYS A 161 -10.37 -1.85 14.24
N HIS A 162 -10.76 -2.17 13.00
CA HIS A 162 -9.92 -2.76 11.96
C HIS A 162 -9.44 -1.72 10.93
N LYS A 163 -9.26 -0.47 11.38
CA LYS A 163 -8.96 0.71 10.56
C LYS A 163 -7.72 0.61 9.67
N ARG A 164 -6.73 -0.22 10.00
CA ARG A 164 -5.54 -0.43 9.15
C ARG A 164 -5.77 -1.34 7.94
N TYR A 165 -6.85 -2.13 7.92
CA TYR A 165 -7.08 -3.16 6.90
C TYR A 165 -8.00 -2.69 5.77
N TYR A 166 -7.83 -1.46 5.30
CA TYR A 166 -8.45 -1.00 4.05
C TYR A 166 -7.40 -0.99 2.94
N GLY A 167 -7.84 -1.05 1.68
CA GLY A 167 -6.94 -1.09 0.52
C GLY A 167 -5.98 0.09 0.46
N TRP A 168 -6.43 1.26 0.93
CA TRP A 168 -5.60 2.39 1.31
C TRP A 168 -5.73 2.64 2.81
N ASN A 169 -4.60 2.56 3.52
CA ASN A 169 -4.52 2.79 4.95
C ASN A 169 -3.95 4.19 5.24
N PHE A 170 -4.85 5.11 5.60
CA PHE A 170 -4.48 6.49 5.98
C PHE A 170 -4.06 6.58 7.45
N THR A 171 -4.32 5.56 8.28
CA THR A 171 -3.95 5.60 9.71
C THR A 171 -2.44 5.54 9.92
N ALA A 172 -1.70 5.02 8.96
CA ALA A 172 -0.24 5.07 8.89
C ALA A 172 0.31 6.50 8.99
N PHE A 173 -0.49 7.52 8.65
CA PHE A 173 -0.09 8.91 8.70
C PHE A 173 0.18 9.37 10.14
N LYS A 174 -0.64 8.94 11.12
CA LYS A 174 -0.51 9.36 12.52
C LYS A 174 0.81 8.94 13.14
N SER A 175 1.33 7.80 12.71
CA SER A 175 2.56 7.23 13.27
C SER A 175 3.78 7.48 12.40
N TYR A 176 3.63 7.55 11.07
CA TYR A 176 4.75 7.53 10.12
C TYR A 176 4.70 8.69 9.12
N GLY A 177 3.62 9.48 9.10
CA GLY A 177 3.35 10.49 8.08
C GLY A 177 3.33 9.89 6.67
N THR A 178 2.87 8.64 6.53
CA THR A 178 2.70 7.96 5.24
C THR A 178 1.24 7.57 5.03
N VAL A 179 0.84 7.38 3.77
CA VAL A 179 -0.37 6.64 3.42
C VAL A 179 0.07 5.33 2.77
N GLU A 180 -0.55 4.22 3.14
CA GLU A 180 -0.12 2.89 2.72
C GLU A 180 -1.09 2.28 1.69
N PHE A 181 -0.58 1.91 0.52
CA PHE A 181 -1.29 1.09 -0.46
C PHE A 181 -1.12 -0.39 -0.12
N ARG A 182 -2.24 -1.12 0.05
CA ARG A 182 -2.26 -2.51 0.57
C ARG A 182 -2.80 -3.56 -0.40
N ARG A 183 -3.18 -3.16 -1.62
CA ARG A 183 -3.84 -4.05 -2.61
C ARG A 183 -2.87 -4.78 -3.55
N GLY A 184 -1.57 -4.47 -3.52
CA GLY A 184 -0.59 -5.10 -4.40
C GLY A 184 -0.42 -6.59 -4.13
N ALA A 185 -0.38 -7.40 -5.20
CA ALA A 185 -0.11 -8.84 -5.12
C ALA A 185 1.29 -9.12 -4.54
N GLY A 186 1.52 -10.35 -4.08
CA GLY A 186 2.87 -10.78 -3.68
C GLY A 186 3.84 -10.63 -4.85
N SER A 187 5.01 -10.05 -4.58
CA SER A 187 6.05 -9.90 -5.59
C SER A 187 7.10 -11.00 -5.44
N THR A 188 7.56 -11.53 -6.57
CA THR A 188 8.59 -12.59 -6.65
C THR A 188 9.84 -12.15 -7.41
N ASN A 189 9.86 -10.92 -7.92
CA ASN A 189 11.01 -10.32 -8.61
C ASN A 189 10.95 -8.80 -8.55
N ALA A 190 12.05 -8.15 -8.94
CA ALA A 190 12.17 -6.69 -8.97
C ALA A 190 11.11 -6.00 -9.84
N GLN A 191 10.74 -6.60 -10.97
CA GLN A 191 9.79 -5.99 -11.90
C GLN A 191 8.40 -5.87 -11.28
N GLN A 192 7.93 -6.90 -10.57
CA GLN A 192 6.65 -6.88 -9.85
C GLN A 192 6.65 -5.84 -8.71
N VAL A 193 7.74 -5.73 -7.96
CA VAL A 193 7.87 -4.68 -6.94
C VAL A 193 7.79 -3.28 -7.56
N LEU A 194 8.51 -3.06 -8.67
CA LEU A 194 8.49 -1.78 -9.38
C LEU A 194 7.11 -1.46 -9.95
N GLN A 195 6.31 -2.44 -10.39
CA GLN A 195 4.93 -2.22 -10.81
C GLN A 195 4.09 -1.63 -9.67
N TRP A 196 4.17 -2.17 -8.46
CA TRP A 196 3.41 -1.66 -7.31
C TRP A 196 3.89 -0.30 -6.82
N ILE A 197 5.22 -0.08 -6.78
CA ILE A 197 5.78 1.22 -6.40
C ILE A 197 5.36 2.28 -7.41
N THR A 198 5.53 2.02 -8.71
CA THR A 198 5.16 3.01 -9.74
C THR A 198 3.66 3.22 -9.84
N LEU A 199 2.82 2.20 -9.66
CA LEU A 199 1.37 2.36 -9.63
C LEU A 199 0.94 3.28 -8.48
N SER A 200 1.34 2.94 -7.25
CA SER A 200 0.89 3.65 -6.05
C SER A 200 1.43 5.09 -5.99
N THR A 201 2.69 5.29 -6.40
CA THR A 201 3.30 6.64 -6.48
C THR A 201 2.71 7.49 -7.60
N THR A 202 2.43 6.91 -8.78
CA THR A 202 1.79 7.61 -9.89
C THR A 202 0.34 7.95 -9.54
N PHE A 203 -0.39 7.04 -8.90
CA PHE A 203 -1.74 7.28 -8.40
C PHE A 203 -1.78 8.45 -7.41
N LEU A 204 -0.86 8.47 -6.45
CA LEU A 204 -0.71 9.61 -5.53
C LEU A 204 -0.45 10.90 -6.32
N ARG A 205 0.58 10.93 -7.17
CA ARG A 205 0.95 12.13 -7.93
C ARG A 205 -0.17 12.64 -8.83
N ALA A 206 -0.93 11.74 -9.47
CA ALA A 206 -2.11 12.08 -10.27
C ALA A 206 -3.20 12.72 -9.38
N SER A 207 -3.44 12.14 -8.20
CA SER A 207 -4.42 12.67 -7.23
C SER A 207 -4.07 14.09 -6.80
N LEU A 208 -2.78 14.38 -6.58
CA LEU A 208 -2.33 15.71 -6.17
C LEU A 208 -2.45 16.78 -7.28
N ARG A 209 -2.71 16.38 -8.53
CA ARG A 209 -2.93 17.29 -9.67
C ARG A 209 -4.39 17.68 -9.85
N ILE A 210 -5.31 17.03 -9.14
CA ILE A 210 -6.74 17.36 -9.13
C ILE A 210 -6.95 18.60 -8.25
N ALA A 211 -7.48 19.69 -8.80
CA ALA A 211 -7.72 20.92 -8.05
C ALA A 211 -9.01 20.81 -7.23
N THR A 212 -10.09 20.38 -7.87
CA THR A 212 -11.42 20.25 -7.28
C THR A 212 -11.95 18.82 -7.40
N SER A 213 -12.89 18.43 -6.52
CA SER A 213 -13.53 17.11 -6.61
C SER A 213 -14.32 16.90 -7.92
N GLU A 214 -14.72 17.98 -8.59
CA GLU A 214 -15.39 17.92 -9.89
C GLU A 214 -14.43 17.53 -11.02
N ASP A 215 -13.14 17.87 -10.90
CA ASP A 215 -12.14 17.59 -11.94
C ASP A 215 -11.92 16.08 -12.16
N PHE A 216 -12.33 15.22 -11.22
CA PHE A 216 -12.34 13.77 -11.44
C PHE A 216 -13.23 13.37 -12.62
N ARG A 217 -14.31 14.11 -12.90
CA ARG A 217 -15.26 13.83 -14.00
C ARG A 217 -14.63 13.96 -15.39
N HIS A 218 -13.44 14.56 -15.51
CA HIS A 218 -12.67 14.57 -16.75
C HIS A 218 -12.14 13.17 -17.14
N TYR A 219 -12.09 12.26 -16.17
CA TYR A 219 -11.67 10.88 -16.38
C TYR A 219 -12.89 9.98 -16.31
N PRO A 220 -13.12 9.08 -17.28
CA PRO A 220 -14.09 8.02 -17.12
C PRO A 220 -13.81 7.20 -15.85
N GLU A 221 -14.82 6.53 -15.34
CA GLU A 221 -14.71 5.73 -14.11
C GLU A 221 -14.13 4.33 -14.38
N THR A 222 -13.90 4.02 -15.65
CA THR A 222 -13.48 2.73 -16.16
C THR A 222 -11.97 2.52 -15.98
N VAL A 223 -11.50 1.31 -16.30
CA VAL A 223 -10.08 0.98 -16.40
C VAL A 223 -9.34 1.97 -17.31
N GLY A 224 -9.92 2.35 -18.44
CA GLY A 224 -9.33 3.32 -19.35
C GLY A 224 -9.26 4.73 -18.78
N GLY A 225 -10.25 5.13 -17.99
CA GLY A 225 -10.18 6.41 -17.28
C GLY A 225 -9.12 6.42 -16.18
N LEU A 226 -8.95 5.33 -15.43
CA LEU A 226 -7.82 5.15 -14.51
C LEU A 226 -6.48 5.23 -15.26
N TYR A 227 -6.36 4.60 -16.42
CA TYR A 227 -5.14 4.69 -17.25
C TYR A 227 -4.83 6.13 -17.66
N ARG A 228 -5.85 6.90 -18.10
CA ARG A 228 -5.70 8.33 -18.45
C ARG A 228 -5.30 9.17 -17.24
N PHE A 229 -5.91 8.91 -16.08
CA PHE A 229 -5.59 9.58 -14.83
C PHE A 229 -4.12 9.38 -14.43
N LEU A 230 -3.64 8.14 -14.46
CA LEU A 230 -2.23 7.82 -14.19
C LEU A 230 -1.28 8.44 -15.22
N SER A 231 -1.67 8.43 -16.50
CA SER A 231 -0.90 9.01 -17.61
C SER A 231 -0.81 10.55 -17.55
N SER A 232 -1.62 11.21 -16.73
CA SER A 232 -1.56 12.67 -16.53
C SER A 232 -0.31 13.14 -15.79
N VAL A 233 0.46 12.23 -15.21
CA VAL A 233 1.66 12.53 -14.42
C VAL A 233 2.89 12.61 -15.32
N PRO A 234 3.52 13.78 -15.47
CA PRO A 234 4.73 13.91 -16.28
C PRO A 234 5.92 13.20 -15.62
N ARG A 235 6.79 12.61 -16.43
CA ARG A 235 8.06 11.96 -16.02
C ARG A 235 7.88 10.85 -14.97
N ALA A 236 6.69 10.25 -14.88
CA ALA A 236 6.49 9.04 -14.08
C ALA A 236 7.20 7.86 -14.75
N GLN A 237 7.70 6.92 -13.94
CA GLN A 237 8.12 5.64 -14.48
C GLN A 237 6.90 4.81 -14.83
N ASP A 238 6.97 4.16 -15.99
CA ASP A 238 5.82 3.53 -16.64
C ASP A 238 5.66 2.04 -16.32
N ASN A 239 6.39 1.50 -15.33
CA ASN A 239 6.31 0.07 -14.97
C ASN A 239 4.88 -0.37 -14.66
N TRP A 240 4.05 0.52 -14.10
CA TRP A 240 2.63 0.29 -13.83
C TRP A 240 1.80 0.00 -15.07
N LYS A 241 2.20 0.44 -16.28
CA LYS A 241 1.44 0.23 -17.53
C LYS A 241 1.21 -1.24 -17.81
N LYS A 242 2.16 -2.11 -17.45
CA LYS A 242 2.02 -3.57 -17.60
C LYS A 242 0.85 -4.18 -16.83
N LEU A 243 0.33 -3.50 -15.80
CA LEU A 243 -0.86 -3.94 -15.06
C LEU A 243 -2.15 -3.80 -15.90
N PHE A 244 -2.09 -3.01 -16.98
CA PHE A 244 -3.19 -2.76 -17.91
C PHE A 244 -3.11 -3.65 -19.17
N ASP A 245 -2.06 -4.46 -19.30
CA ASP A 245 -1.91 -5.39 -20.43
C ASP A 245 -3.12 -6.34 -20.46
N HIS A 246 -3.72 -6.47 -21.64
CA HIS A 246 -4.90 -7.30 -21.91
C HIS A 246 -6.14 -6.98 -21.06
N LYS A 247 -6.23 -5.77 -20.49
CA LYS A 247 -7.44 -5.31 -19.79
C LYS A 247 -8.42 -4.67 -20.78
N ASP A 248 -9.70 -4.80 -20.47
CA ASP A 248 -10.76 -4.06 -21.14
C ASP A 248 -10.83 -2.65 -20.55
N PHE A 249 -10.62 -1.63 -21.39
CA PHE A 249 -10.56 -0.23 -20.98
C PHE A 249 -11.94 0.38 -20.74
N ASP A 250 -13.00 -0.25 -21.24
CA ASP A 250 -14.38 0.19 -21.02
C ASP A 250 -14.97 -0.44 -19.75
N GLN A 251 -14.26 -1.39 -19.14
CA GLN A 251 -14.72 -2.10 -17.96
C GLN A 251 -14.77 -1.18 -16.73
N TYR A 252 -15.87 -1.31 -15.99
CA TYR A 252 -16.07 -0.81 -14.63
C TYR A 252 -16.73 -1.91 -13.82
N GLN A 253 -16.29 -2.10 -12.57
CA GLN A 253 -16.94 -3.04 -11.65
C GLN A 253 -17.17 -2.33 -10.32
N GLU A 254 -18.43 -2.10 -9.97
CA GLU A 254 -18.73 -1.49 -8.68
C GLU A 254 -18.16 -2.36 -7.54
N PRO A 255 -17.42 -1.77 -6.57
CA PRO A 255 -16.87 -2.54 -5.48
C PRO A 255 -17.97 -3.26 -4.72
N GLN A 256 -17.71 -4.48 -4.32
CA GLN A 256 -18.64 -5.25 -3.51
C GLN A 256 -18.24 -5.18 -2.05
N LYS A 257 -19.23 -5.02 -1.18
CA LYS A 257 -19.03 -5.14 0.26
C LYS A 257 -18.65 -6.58 0.59
N LEU A 258 -17.64 -6.75 1.42
CA LEU A 258 -17.22 -8.06 1.88
C LEU A 258 -18.30 -8.72 2.75
N GLY A 259 -18.46 -10.03 2.55
CA GLY A 259 -19.28 -10.88 3.39
C GLY A 259 -18.67 -11.10 4.78
N GLN A 260 -19.27 -12.00 5.55
CA GLN A 260 -18.69 -12.44 6.82
C GLN A 260 -17.58 -13.46 6.56
N LEU A 261 -16.51 -13.39 7.36
CA LEU A 261 -15.45 -14.39 7.34
C LEU A 261 -15.98 -15.73 7.86
N ARG A 262 -15.50 -16.83 7.28
CA ARG A 262 -15.74 -18.17 7.86
C ARG A 262 -14.97 -18.28 9.20
N PRO A 263 -15.39 -19.16 10.13
CA PRO A 263 -14.76 -19.25 11.45
C PRO A 263 -13.23 -19.43 11.44
N ALA A 264 -12.70 -20.23 10.51
CA ALA A 264 -11.26 -20.44 10.37
C ALA A 264 -10.51 -19.19 9.88
N GLU A 265 -11.13 -18.43 8.96
CA GLU A 265 -10.57 -17.19 8.42
C GLU A 265 -10.65 -16.08 9.45
N GLU A 266 -11.74 -16.00 10.22
CA GLU A 266 -11.89 -15.09 11.36
C GLU A 266 -10.80 -15.36 12.40
N ALA A 267 -10.56 -16.62 12.76
CA ALA A 267 -9.49 -16.98 13.68
C ALA A 267 -8.10 -16.56 13.17
N ALA A 268 -7.82 -16.74 11.88
CA ALA A 268 -6.58 -16.30 11.25
C ALA A 268 -6.45 -14.76 11.24
N PHE A 269 -7.54 -14.07 10.91
CA PHE A 269 -7.62 -12.62 10.93
C PHE A 269 -7.36 -12.06 12.34
N GLN A 270 -7.96 -12.64 13.37
CA GLN A 270 -7.73 -12.23 14.76
C GLN A 270 -6.29 -12.51 15.23
N ARG A 271 -5.66 -13.62 14.79
CA ARG A 271 -4.24 -13.86 15.05
C ARG A 271 -3.37 -12.77 14.44
N LYS A 272 -3.58 -12.44 13.17
CA LYS A 272 -2.87 -11.36 12.48
C LYS A 272 -3.12 -10.01 13.17
N PHE A 273 -4.36 -9.70 13.52
CA PHE A 273 -4.72 -8.47 14.23
C PHE A 273 -4.03 -8.31 15.58
N ARG A 274 -3.88 -9.38 16.36
CA ARG A 274 -3.11 -9.34 17.62
C ARG A 274 -1.62 -9.11 17.37
N HIS A 275 -1.03 -9.82 16.41
CA HIS A 275 0.37 -9.63 16.02
C HIS A 275 0.63 -8.19 15.57
N ASP A 276 -0.26 -7.67 14.74
CA ASP A 276 -0.20 -6.35 14.13
C ASP A 276 -0.46 -5.19 15.09
N SER A 277 -1.11 -5.47 16.23
CA SER A 277 -1.33 -4.52 17.32
C SER A 277 -0.11 -4.45 18.25
N GLY A 278 0.85 -5.36 18.10
CA GLY A 278 2.14 -5.30 18.77
C GLY A 278 3.06 -4.22 18.19
N PRO A 279 4.19 -3.93 18.86
CA PRO A 279 5.20 -3.01 18.35
C PRO A 279 5.80 -3.56 17.06
N SER A 280 5.60 -2.87 15.95
CA SER A 280 6.27 -3.21 14.69
C SER A 280 7.61 -2.49 14.59
N LEU A 281 8.67 -3.28 14.37
CA LEU A 281 10.05 -2.79 14.27
C LEU A 281 10.27 -1.89 13.04
N MET A 282 9.58 -2.16 11.92
CA MET A 282 9.53 -1.25 10.78
C MET A 282 8.86 0.05 11.20
N LEU A 283 7.70 -0.05 11.83
CA LEU A 283 6.87 1.11 12.11
C LEU A 283 7.52 2.07 13.13
N ASN A 284 8.15 1.55 14.18
CA ASN A 284 8.86 2.36 15.18
C ASN A 284 10.02 3.17 14.56
N ALA A 285 10.70 2.57 13.59
CA ALA A 285 11.86 3.15 12.94
C ALA A 285 11.50 4.33 12.00
N ILE A 286 10.33 4.35 11.32
CA ILE A 286 9.95 5.48 10.44
C ILE A 286 9.69 6.73 11.28
N ALA A 287 9.06 6.53 12.43
CA ALA A 287 8.80 7.59 13.40
C ALA A 287 10.11 8.22 13.91
N GLU A 288 11.15 7.41 14.10
CA GLU A 288 12.49 7.88 14.52
C GLU A 288 13.21 8.66 13.42
N TYR A 289 13.21 8.19 12.18
CA TYR A 289 13.82 8.91 11.05
C TYR A 289 13.21 10.31 10.87
N LYS A 290 11.88 10.44 10.94
CA LYS A 290 11.22 11.75 10.82
C LYS A 290 11.47 12.66 12.02
N LYS A 291 11.60 12.11 13.23
CA LYS A 291 12.03 12.89 14.40
C LYS A 291 13.45 13.45 14.21
N ALA A 292 14.34 12.71 13.54
CA ALA A 292 15.70 13.18 13.23
C ALA A 292 15.69 14.30 12.19
N GLN A 293 14.86 14.20 11.14
CA GLN A 293 14.75 15.25 10.10
C GLN A 293 14.17 16.57 10.60
N LYS A 294 13.34 16.57 11.66
CA LYS A 294 12.77 17.81 12.26
C LYS A 294 13.75 18.58 13.16
N LYS A 295 14.92 18.02 13.46
CA LYS A 295 15.94 18.65 14.34
C LYS A 295 17.01 19.43 13.56
N HIS A 296 16.91 19.44 12.24
CA HIS A 296 17.75 20.21 11.31
C HIS A 296 16.87 21.19 10.54
#